data_AF-A0A945NJ73-F1
#
_entry.id   AF-A0A945NJ73-F1
#
_cell.length_a   1.000
_cell.length_b   1.000
_cell.length_c   1.000
_cell.angle_alpha   90.00
_cell.angle_beta   90.00
_cell.angle_gamma   90.00
#
_symmetry.space_group_name_H-M   'P 1'
#
loop_
_entity.id
_entity.type
_entity.pdbx_description
1 polymer ?
#
loop_
_entity_poly.entity_id
_entity_poly.type
_entity_poly.pdbx_seq_one_letter_code
_entity_poly.pdbx_strand_id
1 'polypeptide(L)'
;MVASGIKLDGDQEHKKFRLAADNATGTIGGPWMSMVLGIVECPYVLAAGENDRIVSAEDYKAFDQDAIAIPGCAHNAHVENPTAVWDLVEKLAAKL
;
A
#
# COMPACT_ATOMS: atom_id res chain seq x y z
N MET A 1 0.22 12.11 6.52
CA MET A 1 1.62 12.57 6.61
C MET A 1 1.64 14.08 6.46
N VAL A 2 2.05 14.83 7.49
CA VAL A 2 2.28 16.28 7.36
C VAL A 2 3.78 16.46 7.20
N ALA A 3 4.21 16.98 6.05
CA ALA A 3 5.59 17.34 5.80
C ALA A 3 5.78 18.84 6.06
N SER A 4 6.78 19.22 6.85
CA SER A 4 7.11 20.63 7.12
C SER A 4 8.38 21.11 6.42
N GLY A 5 9.03 20.25 5.61
CA GLY A 5 10.26 20.59 4.88
C GLY A 5 11.25 19.43 4.77
N ILE A 6 12.53 19.75 4.66
CA ILE A 6 13.65 18.80 4.58
C ILE A 6 14.52 18.97 5.84
N LYS A 7 14.93 17.87 6.47
CA LYS A 7 15.84 17.85 7.62
C LYS A 7 17.14 17.13 7.27
N LEU A 8 18.27 17.64 7.79
CA LEU A 8 19.55 16.94 7.76
C LEU A 8 19.46 15.68 8.64
N ASP A 9 19.95 14.58 8.10
CA ASP A 9 20.04 13.27 8.73
C ASP A 9 21.50 12.81 8.63
N GLY A 10 22.18 12.57 9.75
CA GLY A 10 23.62 12.34 9.79
C GLY A 10 24.44 13.52 10.35
N ASP A 11 25.76 13.33 10.44
CA ASP A 11 26.69 14.31 11.01
C ASP A 11 27.27 15.26 9.94
N GLN A 12 28.20 16.13 10.35
CA GLN A 12 28.82 17.12 9.45
C GLN A 12 29.61 16.49 8.31
N GLU A 13 30.09 15.26 8.48
CA GLU A 13 30.92 14.51 7.53
C GLU A 13 30.06 13.64 6.58
N HIS A 14 28.88 13.22 7.04
CA HIS A 14 27.95 12.35 6.31
C HIS A 14 26.54 12.93 6.24
N LYS A 15 26.38 14.02 5.47
CA LYS A 15 25.10 14.71 5.26
C LYS A 15 24.15 13.86 4.42
N LYS A 16 23.09 13.32 5.04
CA LYS A 16 21.89 12.82 4.36
C LYS A 16 20.75 13.80 4.57
N PHE A 17 19.72 13.71 3.74
CA PHE A 17 18.53 14.52 3.86
C PHE A 17 17.32 13.59 3.95
N ARG A 18 16.37 13.93 4.80
CA ARG A 18 15.09 13.26 4.89
C ARG A 18 13.95 14.26 4.92
N LEU A 19 12.75 13.79 4.62
CA LEU A 19 11.54 14.55 4.86
C LEU A 19 11.46 14.93 6.34
N ALA A 20 11.22 16.20 6.64
CA ALA A 20 10.79 16.64 7.95
C ALA A 20 9.32 16.27 8.11
N ALA A 21 9.10 14.99 8.41
CA ALA A 21 7.81 14.44 8.80
C ALA A 21 7.94 13.87 10.22
N ASP A 22 6.83 13.92 10.96
CA ASP A 22 6.70 13.23 12.23
C ASP A 22 6.43 11.74 11.97
N ASN A 23 7.38 10.89 12.34
CA ASN A 23 7.23 9.43 12.21
C ASN A 23 6.06 8.88 13.05
N ALA A 24 5.66 9.57 14.12
CA ALA A 24 4.49 9.19 14.91
C ALA A 24 3.18 9.32 14.10
N THR A 25 3.18 10.05 12.99
CA THR A 25 2.03 10.04 12.06
C THR A 25 1.85 8.68 11.40
N GLY A 26 2.94 7.93 11.18
CA GLY A 26 2.88 6.55 10.68
C GLY A 26 2.47 5.54 11.75
N THR A 27 2.45 5.93 13.03
CA THR A 27 2.04 5.07 14.16
C THR A 27 0.58 5.27 14.55
N ILE A 28 -0.14 6.22 13.93
CA ILE A 28 -1.60 6.31 14.04
C ILE A 28 -2.19 5.15 13.22
N GLY A 29 -2.11 3.96 13.79
CA GLY A 29 -2.71 2.74 13.28
C GLY A 29 -3.94 2.36 14.11
N GLY A 30 -4.92 1.75 13.46
CA GLY A 30 -5.98 1.00 14.13
C GLY A 30 -6.46 -0.12 13.21
N PRO A 31 -7.20 -1.12 13.72
CA PRO A 31 -7.73 -2.23 12.92
C PRO A 31 -8.95 -1.80 12.07
N TRP A 32 -8.90 -0.60 11.47
CA TRP A 32 -10.00 0.00 10.73
C TRP A 32 -10.41 -0.85 9.54
N MET A 33 -9.48 -1.60 8.93
CA MET A 33 -9.78 -2.41 7.76
C MET A 33 -10.90 -3.43 8.02
N SER A 34 -10.93 -4.08 9.19
CA SER A 34 -12.01 -4.99 9.56
C SER A 34 -13.37 -4.28 9.66
N MET A 35 -13.39 -3.09 10.29
CA MET A 35 -14.60 -2.29 10.45
C MET A 35 -15.08 -1.70 9.13
N VAL A 36 -14.16 -1.21 8.30
CA VAL A 36 -14.45 -0.63 6.98
C VAL A 36 -15.00 -1.71 6.06
N LEU A 37 -14.32 -2.86 5.94
CA LEU A 37 -14.80 -3.94 5.08
C LEU A 37 -16.13 -4.52 5.58
N GLY A 38 -16.40 -4.50 6.89
CA GLY A 38 -17.69 -4.90 7.45
C GLY A 38 -18.88 -4.02 7.06
N ILE A 39 -18.65 -2.83 6.49
CA ILE A 39 -19.70 -1.94 6.00
C ILE A 39 -19.68 -1.74 4.48
N VAL A 40 -18.78 -2.41 3.75
CA VAL A 40 -18.72 -2.32 2.29
C VAL A 40 -19.83 -3.19 1.69
N GLU A 41 -20.73 -2.58 0.91
CA GLU A 41 -21.85 -3.28 0.25
C GLU A 41 -21.59 -3.58 -1.23
N CYS A 42 -20.47 -3.11 -1.79
CA CYS A 42 -20.09 -3.37 -3.17
C CYS A 42 -19.03 -4.49 -3.28
N PRO A 43 -18.92 -5.16 -4.45
CA PRO A 43 -17.81 -6.07 -4.71
C PRO A 43 -16.48 -5.34 -4.56
N TYR A 44 -15.55 -5.96 -3.83
CA TYR A 44 -14.18 -5.46 -3.67
C TYR A 44 -13.18 -6.57 -3.94
N VAL A 45 -11.95 -6.18 -4.24
CA VAL A 45 -10.79 -7.07 -4.33
C VAL A 45 -9.61 -6.38 -3.67
N LEU A 46 -8.86 -7.14 -2.87
CA LEU A 46 -7.63 -6.69 -2.26
C LEU A 46 -6.43 -7.18 -3.07
N ALA A 47 -5.51 -6.28 -3.41
CA ALA A 47 -4.29 -6.63 -4.12
C ALA A 47 -3.08 -5.85 -3.59
N ALA A 48 -1.92 -6.51 -3.54
CA ALA A 48 -0.64 -5.91 -3.15
C ALA A 48 0.45 -6.34 -4.13
N GLY A 49 1.52 -5.55 -4.26
CA GLY A 49 2.71 -5.98 -5.01
C GLY A 49 3.36 -7.20 -4.34
N GLU A 50 3.80 -8.17 -5.13
CA GLU A 50 4.51 -9.37 -4.64
C GLU A 50 5.76 -9.03 -3.80
N ASN A 51 6.44 -7.93 -4.13
CA ASN A 51 7.67 -7.49 -3.48
C ASN A 51 7.46 -6.30 -2.52
N ASP A 52 6.21 -5.98 -2.18
CA ASP A 52 5.91 -4.90 -1.24
C ASP A 52 6.42 -5.25 0.17
N ARG A 53 7.16 -4.31 0.77
CA ARG A 53 7.76 -4.44 2.11
C ARG A 53 6.90 -3.82 3.21
N ILE A 54 5.81 -3.16 2.86
CA ILE A 54 4.89 -2.48 3.77
C ILE A 54 3.69 -3.38 4.06
N VAL A 55 3.11 -3.99 3.03
CA VAL A 55 1.94 -4.87 3.13
C VAL A 55 1.99 -5.94 2.04
N SER A 56 1.61 -7.17 2.36
CA SER A 56 1.57 -8.30 1.43
C SER A 56 0.15 -8.76 1.13
N ALA A 57 -0.02 -9.54 0.05
CA ALA A 57 -1.30 -10.20 -0.23
C ALA A 57 -1.69 -11.20 0.86
N GLU A 58 -0.71 -11.79 1.56
CA GLU A 58 -0.97 -12.69 2.70
C GLU A 58 -1.58 -11.95 3.89
N ASP A 59 -1.14 -10.71 4.18
CA ASP A 59 -1.75 -9.88 5.22
C ASP A 59 -3.23 -9.60 4.93
N TYR A 60 -3.59 -9.47 3.64
CA TYR A 60 -4.96 -9.26 3.21
C TYR A 60 -5.84 -10.51 3.28
N LYS A 61 -5.26 -11.71 3.35
CA LYS A 61 -6.06 -12.95 3.48
C LYS A 61 -6.86 -13.01 4.78
N ALA A 62 -6.45 -12.28 5.81
CA ALA A 62 -7.25 -12.11 7.02
C ALA A 62 -8.64 -11.48 6.76
N PHE A 63 -8.81 -10.78 5.62
CA PHE A 63 -10.05 -10.11 5.23
C PHE A 63 -10.70 -10.70 3.97
N ASP A 64 -9.88 -11.18 3.04
CA ASP A 64 -10.33 -11.77 1.77
C ASP A 64 -9.35 -12.87 1.34
N GLN A 65 -9.82 -14.12 1.37
CA GLN A 65 -9.00 -15.28 0.99
C GLN A 65 -8.55 -15.24 -0.47
N ASP A 66 -9.25 -14.48 -1.32
CA ASP A 66 -8.94 -14.32 -2.74
C ASP A 66 -7.98 -13.12 -3.01
N ALA A 67 -7.37 -12.55 -1.96
CA ALA A 67 -6.41 -11.45 -2.10
C ALA A 67 -5.26 -11.79 -3.06
N ILE A 68 -4.91 -10.83 -3.93
CA ILE A 68 -4.05 -11.05 -5.09
C ILE A 68 -2.67 -10.42 -4.89
N ALA A 69 -1.62 -11.19 -5.17
CA ALA A 69 -0.27 -10.66 -5.34
C ALA A 69 -0.06 -10.24 -6.80
N ILE A 70 0.32 -8.98 -7.04
CA ILE A 70 0.65 -8.44 -8.36
C ILE A 70 2.12 -8.78 -8.64
N PRO A 71 2.41 -9.68 -9.62
CA PRO A 71 3.76 -10.21 -9.80
C PRO A 71 4.80 -9.12 -10.12
N GLY A 72 5.98 -9.26 -9.53
CA GLY A 72 7.14 -8.40 -9.81
C GLY A 72 7.04 -6.95 -9.33
N CYS A 73 5.93 -6.54 -8.71
CA CYS A 73 5.72 -5.16 -8.23
C CYS A 73 6.01 -5.01 -6.74
N ALA A 74 6.54 -3.86 -6.33
CA ALA A 74 6.58 -3.44 -4.93
C ALA A 74 5.33 -2.60 -4.58
N HIS A 75 5.47 -1.63 -3.68
CA HIS A 75 4.33 -0.91 -3.09
C HIS A 75 3.48 -0.14 -4.11
N ASN A 76 4.11 0.45 -5.13
CA ASN A 76 3.43 1.28 -6.10
C ASN A 76 3.21 0.50 -7.40
N ALA A 77 2.52 -0.64 -7.32
CA ALA A 77 2.25 -1.51 -8.46
C ALA A 77 1.63 -0.78 -9.67
N HIS A 78 0.79 0.22 -9.43
CA HIS A 78 0.19 1.05 -10.49
C HIS A 78 1.19 1.95 -11.23
N VAL A 79 2.36 2.24 -10.65
CA VAL A 79 3.47 2.95 -11.30
C VAL A 79 4.45 1.96 -11.93
N GLU A 80 4.76 0.88 -11.22
CA GLU A 80 5.76 -0.10 -11.63
C GLU A 80 5.28 -0.97 -12.80
N ASN A 81 4.00 -1.37 -12.78
CA ASN A 81 3.38 -2.14 -13.85
C ASN A 81 1.90 -1.72 -14.03
N PRO A 82 1.65 -0.57 -14.69
CA PRO A 82 0.30 -0.08 -14.94
C PRO A 82 -0.58 -1.09 -15.69
N THR A 83 0.01 -1.86 -16.61
CA THR A 83 -0.71 -2.88 -17.38
C THR A 83 -1.24 -4.00 -16.49
N ALA A 84 -0.43 -4.55 -15.57
CA ALA A 84 -0.90 -5.60 -14.67
C ALA A 84 -2.06 -5.13 -13.76
N VAL A 85 -2.04 -3.86 -13.35
CA VAL A 85 -3.15 -3.26 -12.61
C VAL A 85 -4.38 -3.08 -13.49
N TRP A 86 -4.20 -2.62 -14.73
CA TRP A 86 -5.30 -2.47 -15.68
C TRP A 86 -5.95 -3.82 -16.04
N ASP A 87 -5.15 -4.84 -16.31
CA ASP A 87 -5.62 -6.22 -16.57
C ASP A 87 -6.43 -6.76 -15.38
N LEU A 88 -6.02 -6.43 -14.16
CA LEU A 88 -6.79 -6.77 -12.96
C LEU A 88 -8.16 -6.06 -12.98
N VAL A 89 -8.20 -4.75 -13.26
CA VAL A 89 -9.45 -4.00 -13.37
C VAL A 89 -10.37 -4.57 -14.45
N GLU A 90 -9.85 -4.89 -15.63
CA GLU A 90 -10.64 -5.49 -16.73
C GLU A 90 -11.24 -6.85 -16.33
N LYS A 91 -10.45 -7.70 -15.64
CA LYS A 91 -10.95 -8.98 -15.10
C LYS A 91 -12.09 -8.80 -14.09
N LEU A 92 -12.08 -7.71 -13.33
CA LEU A 92 -13.15 -7.41 -12.36
C LEU A 92 -14.38 -6.84 -13.07
N ALA A 93 -14.20 -5.95 -14.03
CA ALA A 93 -15.29 -5.40 -14.82
C ALA A 93 -16.06 -6.49 -15.59
N ALA A 94 -15.37 -7.52 -16.07
CA ALA A 94 -16.01 -8.66 -16.75
C ALA A 94 -16.85 -9.57 -15.83
N LYS A 95 -16.78 -9.39 -14.50
CA LYS A 95 -17.52 -10.17 -13.49
C LYS A 95 -18.75 -9.41 -12.94
N LEU A 96 -18.94 -8.16 -13.33
CA LEU A 96 -20.10 -7.33 -12.99
C LEU A 96 -21.19 -7.48 -14.05
#